data_AF-A0A553KNE1-F1
#
_entry.id   AF-A0A553KNE1-F1
#
_cell.length_a   1.000
_cell.length_b   1.000
_cell.length_c   1.000
_cell.angle_alpha   90.00
_cell.angle_beta   90.00
_cell.angle_gamma   90.00
#
_symmetry.space_group_name_H-M   'P 1'
#
loop_
_entity.id
_entity.type
_entity.pdbx_description
1 polymer ?
#
loop_
_entity_poly.entity_id
_entity_poly.type
_entity_poly.pdbx_seq_one_letter_code
_entity_poly.pdbx_strand_id
1 'polypeptide(L)'
;MRDYLLFCTYCSSYTLLHRYDKETGTFLGEYSLLHNAYTHNSVVLHKFLLAHLGHALRAIPSQTDEYRDIICTASHFLENDIDKYVEESLALVKYQERDRQSEREIGQVRLYILEHLLSHELDALGQVKAASSAEGQVLLGKELGIKRALELVRRVLSDKQFA
;
A
#
# COMPACT_ATOMS: atom_id res chain seq x y z
N MET A 1 26.13 -6.72 1.18
CA MET A 1 25.31 -5.60 1.69
C MET A 1 25.57 -5.44 3.17
N ARG A 2 25.48 -4.21 3.70
CA ARG A 2 25.78 -3.93 5.12
C ARG A 2 24.47 -3.77 5.88
N ASP A 3 24.37 -4.48 6.99
CA ASP A 3 23.32 -4.32 7.99
C ASP A 3 23.82 -3.33 9.03
N TYR A 4 22.88 -2.75 9.79
CA TYR A 4 23.22 -1.79 10.83
C TYR A 4 22.46 -2.14 12.11
N LEU A 5 23.11 -1.88 13.24
CA LEU A 5 22.45 -1.74 14.53
C LEU A 5 22.57 -0.30 15.01
N LEU A 6 21.61 0.13 15.81
CA LEU A 6 21.66 1.39 16.52
C LEU A 6 21.89 1.08 17.99
N PHE A 7 22.94 1.65 18.56
CA PHE A 7 23.35 1.40 19.94
C PHE A 7 23.30 2.68 20.77
N CYS A 8 22.75 2.58 21.98
CA CYS A 8 22.79 3.63 22.98
C CYS A 8 23.89 3.32 24.01
N THR A 9 24.91 4.19 24.08
CA THR A 9 26.05 3.99 25.00
C THR A 9 25.66 4.10 26.47
N TYR A 10 24.66 4.91 26.80
CA TYR A 10 24.25 5.17 28.19
C TYR A 10 23.45 4.03 28.80
N CYS A 11 22.48 3.49 28.04
CA CYS A 11 21.60 2.42 28.50
C CYS A 11 22.15 1.02 28.22
N SER A 12 23.26 0.91 27.49
CA SER A 12 23.79 -0.35 26.99
C SER A 12 22.69 -1.18 26.31
N SER A 13 21.97 -0.54 25.39
CA SER A 13 20.82 -1.08 24.67
C SER A 13 20.98 -0.90 23.18
N TYR A 14 20.47 -1.84 22.38
CA TYR A 14 20.53 -1.75 20.92
C TYR A 14 19.21 -2.16 20.25
N THR A 15 19.04 -1.73 19.00
CA THR A 15 18.00 -2.22 18.07
C THR A 15 18.64 -2.51 16.71
N LEU A 16 18.18 -3.56 16.04
CA LEU A 16 18.63 -3.94 14.71
C LEU A 16 17.82 -3.18 13.66
N LEU A 17 18.54 -2.51 12.77
CA LEU A 17 17.95 -1.81 11.63
C LEU A 17 18.02 -2.67 10.36
N HIS A 18 18.99 -3.58 10.29
CA HIS A 18 19.29 -4.36 9.10
C HIS A 18 19.53 -3.46 7.87
N ARG A 19 19.07 -3.89 6.70
CA ARG A 19 19.24 -3.17 5.44
C ARG A 19 18.34 -1.93 5.38
N TYR A 20 18.93 -0.82 4.91
CA TYR A 20 18.17 0.33 4.46
C TYR A 20 17.62 0.10 3.05
N ASP A 21 16.32 0.27 2.88
CA ASP A 21 15.66 0.29 1.58
C ASP A 21 15.50 1.74 1.08
N LYS A 22 16.06 2.00 -0.09
CA LYS A 22 16.05 3.34 -0.70
C LYS A 22 14.72 3.69 -1.34
N GLU A 23 13.93 2.69 -1.74
CA GLU A 23 12.66 2.91 -2.43
C GLU A 23 11.59 3.34 -1.44
N THR A 24 11.49 2.64 -0.31
CA THR A 24 10.55 2.99 0.77
C THR A 24 11.08 4.07 1.72
N GLY A 25 12.39 4.33 1.71
CA GLY A 25 13.03 5.26 2.64
C GLY A 25 13.06 4.74 4.08
N THR A 26 12.95 3.42 4.27
CA THR A 26 12.86 2.79 5.59
C THR A 26 13.89 1.67 5.75
N PHE A 27 14.25 1.39 6.99
CA PHE A 27 15.00 0.18 7.33
C PHE A 27 14.06 -1.02 7.35
N LEU A 28 14.58 -2.22 7.04
CA LEU A 28 13.83 -3.48 7.22
C LEU A 28 13.34 -3.63 8.66
N GLY A 29 14.10 -3.08 9.62
CA GLY A 29 13.76 -3.13 11.05
C GLY A 29 14.01 -4.51 11.63
N GLU A 30 13.45 -4.77 12.81
CA GLU A 30 13.65 -6.03 13.54
C GLU A 30 13.05 -7.24 12.81
N TYR A 31 13.60 -8.42 13.08
CA TYR A 31 13.20 -9.70 12.50
C TYR A 31 12.54 -10.60 13.56
N SER A 32 11.36 -11.14 13.22
CA SER A 32 10.66 -12.15 14.02
C SER A 32 11.00 -13.55 13.54
N LEU A 33 11.48 -14.39 14.47
CA LEU A 33 11.69 -15.81 14.22
C LEU A 33 10.36 -16.58 14.10
N LEU A 34 9.33 -16.16 14.84
CA LEU A 34 8.01 -16.79 14.83
C LEU A 34 7.34 -16.66 13.47
N HIS A 35 7.38 -15.47 12.88
CA HIS A 35 6.74 -15.16 11.60
C HIS A 35 7.67 -15.29 10.41
N ASN A 36 8.97 -15.55 10.64
CA ASN A 36 10.01 -15.57 9.61
C ASN A 36 9.96 -14.32 8.72
N ALA A 37 9.78 -13.15 9.33
CA ALA A 37 9.51 -11.89 8.64
C ALA A 37 10.11 -10.70 9.39
N TYR A 38 10.45 -9.67 8.63
CA TYR A 38 10.87 -8.38 9.17
C TYR A 38 9.64 -7.51 9.49
N THR A 39 9.82 -6.55 10.38
CA THR A 39 8.79 -5.54 10.68
C THR A 39 8.45 -4.67 9.46
N HIS A 40 9.41 -4.41 8.56
CA HIS A 40 9.25 -3.57 7.37
C HIS A 40 8.70 -2.16 7.67
N ASN A 41 8.95 -1.68 8.89
CA ASN A 41 8.54 -0.36 9.33
C ASN A 41 9.54 0.21 10.34
N SER A 42 9.41 1.50 10.62
CA SER A 42 10.31 2.19 11.56
C SER A 42 9.76 2.28 12.99
N VAL A 43 8.75 1.47 13.35
CA VAL A 43 8.07 1.59 14.67
C VAL A 43 9.05 1.33 15.81
N VAL A 44 9.83 0.25 15.74
CA VAL A 44 10.82 -0.08 16.78
C VAL A 44 11.91 0.99 16.85
N LEU A 45 12.42 1.43 15.70
CA LEU A 45 13.40 2.51 15.61
C LEU A 45 12.87 3.81 16.25
N HIS A 46 11.64 4.23 15.93
CA HIS A 46 11.05 5.44 16.51
C HIS A 46 10.90 5.32 18.03
N LYS A 47 10.43 4.18 18.54
CA LYS A 47 10.34 3.92 19.97
C LYS A 47 11.71 3.93 20.64
N PHE A 48 12.72 3.37 19.99
CA PHE A 48 14.09 3.40 20.47
C PHE A 48 14.61 4.84 20.57
N LEU A 49 14.42 5.66 19.53
CA LEU A 49 14.84 7.07 19.53
C LEU A 49 14.12 7.88 20.62
N LEU A 50 12.82 7.65 20.81
CA LEU A 50 12.03 8.32 21.86
C LEU A 50 12.44 7.91 23.27
N ALA A 51 12.74 6.63 23.49
CA ALA A 51 13.16 6.12 24.80
C ALA A 51 14.56 6.60 25.20
N HIS A 52 15.41 6.95 24.22
CA HIS A 52 16.80 7.36 24.43
C HIS A 52 17.05 8.82 24.04
N LEU A 53 16.04 9.68 24.16
CA LEU A 53 16.17 11.11 23.89
C LEU A 53 17.26 11.73 24.78
N GLY A 54 18.18 12.46 24.16
CA GLY A 54 19.31 13.09 24.84
C GLY A 54 20.51 12.16 25.08
N HIS A 55 20.42 10.87 24.74
CA HIS A 55 21.55 9.95 24.79
C HIS A 55 22.37 9.99 23.49
N ALA A 56 23.66 9.69 23.59
CA ALA A 56 24.51 9.50 22.43
C ALA A 56 24.19 8.15 21.78
N LEU A 57 23.69 8.21 20.54
CA LEU A 57 23.37 7.04 19.74
C LEU A 57 24.42 6.84 18.66
N ARG A 58 24.83 5.59 18.45
CA ARG A 58 25.85 5.21 17.46
C ARG A 58 25.27 4.19 16.50
N ALA A 59 25.31 4.50 15.22
CA ALA A 59 25.00 3.54 14.16
C ALA A 59 26.26 2.71 13.89
N ILE A 60 26.15 1.39 14.03
CA ILE A 60 27.29 0.47 13.94
C ILE A 60 27.02 -0.51 12.80
N PRO A 61 27.88 -0.56 11.77
CA PRO A 61 27.71 -1.46 10.64
C PRO A 61 28.06 -2.90 11.02
N SER A 62 27.40 -3.83 10.35
CA SER A 62 27.71 -5.26 10.47
C SER A 62 29.13 -5.56 9.98
N GLN A 63 29.66 -6.71 10.42
CA GLN A 63 31.03 -7.18 10.13
C GLN A 63 32.15 -6.38 10.82
N THR A 64 31.82 -5.61 11.86
CA THR A 64 32.80 -5.02 12.78
C THR A 64 32.85 -5.84 14.07
N ASP A 65 34.00 -5.85 14.75
CA ASP A 65 34.11 -6.53 16.05
C ASP A 65 33.19 -5.88 17.09
N GLU A 66 33.10 -4.54 17.06
CA GLU A 66 32.18 -3.77 17.89
C GLU A 66 30.71 -4.20 17.72
N TYR A 67 30.27 -4.51 16.50
CA TYR A 67 28.93 -5.02 16.24
C TYR A 67 28.68 -6.34 16.97
N ARG A 68 29.66 -7.25 16.95
CA ARG A 68 29.56 -8.56 17.62
C ARG A 68 29.57 -8.40 19.13
N ASP A 69 30.43 -7.54 19.64
CA ASP A 69 30.54 -7.28 21.07
C ASP A 69 29.22 -6.73 21.63
N ILE A 70 28.58 -5.79 20.94
CA ILE A 70 27.31 -5.20 21.36
C ILE A 70 26.19 -6.24 21.39
N ILE A 71 26.06 -7.08 20.36
CA ILE A 71 25.02 -8.13 20.34
C ILE A 71 25.19 -9.10 21.51
N CYS A 72 26.43 -9.41 21.89
CA CYS A 72 26.69 -10.33 23.00
C CYS A 72 26.55 -9.70 24.39
N THR A 73 26.72 -8.39 24.52
CA THR A 73 26.88 -7.72 25.84
C THR A 73 25.78 -6.73 26.20
N ALA A 74 25.13 -6.12 25.20
CA ALA A 74 24.09 -5.12 25.39
C ALA A 74 22.70 -5.74 25.39
N SER A 75 21.74 -5.02 25.95
CA SER A 75 20.33 -5.43 25.98
C SER A 75 19.64 -5.17 24.64
N HIS A 76 18.91 -6.15 24.12
CA HIS A 76 18.11 -5.98 22.90
C HIS A 76 16.80 -5.26 23.24
N PHE A 77 16.59 -4.09 22.65
CA PHE A 77 15.43 -3.27 22.92
C PHE A 77 14.14 -3.90 22.38
N LEU A 78 13.15 -4.05 23.26
CA LEU A 78 11.83 -4.61 22.94
C LEU A 78 11.84 -6.01 22.32
N GLU A 79 12.86 -6.84 22.61
CA GLU A 79 13.00 -8.19 22.05
C GLU A 79 11.72 -9.02 22.14
N ASN A 80 11.06 -9.02 23.30
CA ASN A 80 9.81 -9.76 23.55
C ASN A 80 8.59 -9.22 22.78
N ASP A 81 8.62 -7.97 22.34
CA ASP A 81 7.51 -7.33 21.62
C ASP A 81 7.72 -7.34 20.10
N ILE A 82 8.88 -7.81 19.59
CA ILE A 82 9.18 -7.83 18.15
C ILE A 82 8.11 -8.61 17.38
N ASP A 83 7.73 -9.79 17.87
CA ASP A 83 6.72 -10.64 17.23
C ASP A 83 5.39 -9.91 17.06
N LYS A 84 4.97 -9.17 18.09
CA LYS A 84 3.75 -8.37 18.04
C LYS A 84 3.80 -7.29 16.95
N TYR A 85 4.92 -6.57 16.83
CA TYR A 85 5.04 -5.53 15.79
C TYR A 85 5.08 -6.13 14.38
N VAL A 86 5.65 -7.33 14.21
CA VAL A 86 5.61 -8.04 12.93
C VAL A 86 4.18 -8.47 12.61
N GLU A 87 3.41 -8.97 13.57
CA GLU A 87 1.99 -9.30 13.38
C GLU A 87 1.16 -8.09 12.95
N GLU A 88 1.34 -6.96 13.62
CA GLU A 88 0.68 -5.69 13.29
C GLU A 88 1.02 -5.25 11.85
N SER A 89 2.28 -5.38 11.44
CA SER A 89 2.73 -5.05 10.09
C SER A 89 2.10 -5.98 9.03
N LEU A 90 2.11 -7.28 9.28
CA LEU A 90 1.47 -8.27 8.39
C LEU A 90 -0.04 -8.06 8.28
N ALA A 91 -0.70 -7.69 9.38
CA ALA A 91 -2.12 -7.36 9.40
C ALA A 91 -2.42 -6.10 8.57
N LEU A 92 -1.57 -5.08 8.65
CA LEU A 92 -1.69 -3.86 7.84
C LEU A 92 -1.60 -4.17 6.34
N VAL A 93 -0.62 -4.99 5.93
CA VAL A 93 -0.46 -5.39 4.52
C VAL A 93 -1.70 -6.13 4.02
N LYS A 94 -2.19 -7.10 4.80
CA LYS A 94 -3.43 -7.83 4.47
C LYS A 94 -4.65 -6.91 4.40
N TYR A 95 -4.73 -5.91 5.27
CA TYR A 95 -5.79 -4.92 5.23
C TYR A 95 -5.73 -4.09 3.94
N GLN A 96 -4.54 -3.58 3.57
CA GLN A 96 -4.35 -2.80 2.35
C GLN A 96 -4.67 -3.61 1.09
N GLU A 97 -4.32 -4.90 1.06
CA GLU A 97 -4.69 -5.80 -0.04
C GLU A 97 -6.20 -5.98 -0.15
N ARG A 98 -6.88 -6.20 0.98
CA ARG A 98 -8.35 -6.31 1.03
C ARG A 98 -9.03 -5.00 0.61
N ASP A 99 -8.51 -3.87 1.06
CA ASP A 99 -9.06 -2.55 0.74
C ASP A 99 -8.93 -2.27 -0.76
N ARG A 100 -7.76 -2.54 -1.35
CA ARG A 100 -7.55 -2.47 -2.81
C ARG A 100 -8.49 -3.39 -3.58
N GLN A 101 -8.76 -4.59 -3.07
CA GLN A 101 -9.71 -5.51 -3.70
C GLN A 101 -11.14 -4.95 -3.63
N SER A 102 -11.55 -4.46 -2.46
CA SER A 102 -12.85 -3.82 -2.25
C SER A 102 -13.04 -2.60 -3.17
N GLU A 103 -12.03 -1.74 -3.31
CA GLU A 103 -12.06 -0.60 -4.24
C GLU A 103 -12.27 -1.04 -5.69
N ARG A 104 -11.63 -2.15 -6.11
CA ARG A 104 -11.83 -2.73 -7.45
C ARG A 104 -13.24 -3.24 -7.64
N GLU A 105 -13.78 -3.99 -6.66
CA GLU A 105 -15.15 -4.51 -6.70
C GLU A 105 -16.17 -3.36 -6.78
N ILE A 106 -16.00 -2.31 -5.98
CA ILE A 106 -16.83 -1.10 -6.04
C ILE A 106 -16.70 -0.42 -7.41
N GLY A 107 -15.49 -0.35 -7.97
CA GLY A 107 -15.23 0.18 -9.31
C GLY A 107 -15.98 -0.59 -10.40
N GLN A 108 -15.97 -1.93 -10.34
CA GLN A 108 -16.71 -2.79 -11.27
C GLN A 108 -18.22 -2.55 -11.17
N VAL A 109 -18.77 -2.50 -9.96
CA VAL A 109 -20.20 -2.21 -9.75
C VAL A 109 -20.58 -0.85 -10.32
N ARG A 110 -19.76 0.19 -10.10
CA ARG A 110 -20.00 1.53 -10.67
C ARG A 110 -20.02 1.52 -12.20
N LEU A 111 -19.14 0.75 -12.84
CA LEU A 111 -19.11 0.61 -14.30
C LEU A 111 -20.37 -0.11 -14.83
N TYR A 112 -20.83 -1.17 -14.16
CA TYR A 112 -22.08 -1.85 -14.52
C TYR A 112 -23.31 -0.94 -14.40
N ILE A 113 -23.40 -0.15 -13.33
CA ILE A 113 -24.48 0.83 -13.17
C ILE A 113 -24.44 1.86 -14.30
N LEU A 114 -23.25 2.35 -14.66
CA LEU A 114 -23.08 3.32 -15.73
C LEU A 114 -23.45 2.74 -17.10
N GLU A 115 -23.08 1.49 -17.39
CA GLU A 115 -23.53 0.78 -18.60
C GLU A 115 -25.05 0.70 -18.66
N HIS A 116 -25.71 0.35 -17.55
CA HIS A 116 -27.16 0.21 -17.48
C HIS A 116 -27.87 1.57 -17.71
N LEU A 117 -27.38 2.64 -17.06
CA LEU A 117 -27.94 3.99 -17.24
C LEU A 117 -27.78 4.49 -18.68
N LEU A 118 -26.62 4.28 -19.30
CA LEU A 118 -26.40 4.65 -20.70
C LEU A 118 -27.29 3.84 -21.66
N SER A 119 -27.50 2.55 -21.37
CA SER A 119 -28.39 1.71 -22.18
C SER A 119 -29.84 2.20 -22.08
N HIS A 120 -30.31 2.52 -20.87
CA HIS A 120 -31.64 3.08 -20.65
C HIS A 120 -31.83 4.43 -21.35
N GLU A 121 -30.84 5.33 -21.28
CA GLU A 121 -30.87 6.61 -22.01
C GLU A 121 -30.87 6.42 -23.53
N LEU A 122 -30.15 5.42 -24.05
CA LEU A 122 -30.17 5.08 -25.47
C LEU A 122 -31.56 4.60 -25.91
N ASP A 123 -32.18 3.72 -25.13
CA ASP A 123 -33.53 3.21 -25.40
C ASP A 123 -34.57 4.33 -25.34
N ALA A 124 -34.44 5.24 -24.37
CA ALA A 124 -35.30 6.42 -24.25
C ALA A 124 -35.16 7.35 -25.46
N LEU A 125 -33.94 7.65 -25.92
CA LEU A 125 -33.70 8.46 -27.12
C LEU A 125 -34.27 7.81 -28.38
N GLY A 126 -34.21 6.48 -28.50
CA GLY A 126 -34.79 5.74 -29.62
C GLY A 126 -36.31 5.89 -29.76
N GLN A 127 -37.02 6.26 -28.68
CA GLN A 127 -38.46 6.49 -28.69
C GLN A 127 -38.87 7.94 -29.02
N VAL A 128 -37.91 8.89 -29.01
CA VAL A 128 -38.19 10.30 -29.28
C VAL A 128 -38.28 10.55 -30.79
N LYS A 129 -39.40 11.12 -31.24
CA LYS A 129 -39.55 11.57 -32.64
C LYS A 129 -39.13 13.03 -32.77
N ALA A 130 -38.30 13.32 -33.76
CA ALA A 130 -37.90 14.69 -34.09
C ALA A 130 -39.08 15.47 -34.69
N ALA A 131 -39.27 16.73 -34.28
CA ALA A 131 -40.26 17.63 -34.89
C ALA A 131 -39.69 18.38 -36.11
N SER A 132 -38.36 18.48 -36.23
CA SER A 132 -37.67 19.12 -37.36
C SER A 132 -36.43 18.35 -37.82
N SER A 133 -35.92 18.64 -39.02
CA SER A 133 -34.71 17.98 -39.53
C SER A 133 -33.46 18.34 -38.72
N ALA A 134 -33.36 19.58 -38.24
CA ALA A 134 -32.26 20.03 -37.39
C ALA A 134 -32.27 19.32 -36.02
N GLU A 135 -33.44 19.15 -35.42
CA GLU A 135 -33.61 18.39 -34.19
C GLU A 135 -33.28 16.90 -34.39
N GLY A 136 -33.63 16.34 -35.56
CA GLY A 136 -33.24 14.99 -35.95
C GLY A 136 -31.73 14.79 -36.00
N GLN A 137 -30.98 15.74 -36.54
CA GLN A 137 -29.50 15.69 -36.56
C GLN A 137 -28.90 15.76 -35.15
N VAL A 138 -29.47 16.56 -34.25
CA VAL A 138 -29.02 16.63 -32.85
C VAL A 138 -29.29 15.32 -32.11
N LEU A 139 -30.47 14.71 -32.29
CA LEU A 139 -30.83 13.43 -31.69
C LEU A 139 -29.89 12.31 -32.18
N LEU A 140 -29.61 12.25 -33.48
CA LEU A 140 -28.61 11.32 -34.05
C LEU A 140 -27.22 11.50 -33.45
N GLY A 141 -26.78 12.75 -33.26
CA GLY A 141 -25.49 13.05 -32.62
C GLY A 141 -25.43 12.57 -31.17
N LYS A 142 -26.51 12.76 -30.40
CA LYS A 142 -26.63 12.23 -29.03
C LYS A 142 -26.60 10.71 -29.00
N GLU A 143 -27.34 10.07 -29.90
CA GLU A 143 -27.39 8.60 -30.02
C GLU A 143 -26.01 8.01 -30.33
N LEU A 144 -25.29 8.59 -31.30
CA LEU A 144 -23.91 8.21 -31.63
C LEU A 144 -22.95 8.40 -30.45
N GLY A 145 -23.10 9.50 -29.70
CA GLY A 145 -22.31 9.77 -28.51
C GLY A 145 -22.51 8.72 -27.42
N ILE A 146 -23.77 8.34 -27.14
CA ILE A 146 -24.09 7.31 -26.14
C ILE A 146 -23.62 5.92 -26.60
N LYS A 147 -23.81 5.56 -27.87
CA LYS A 147 -23.28 4.30 -28.42
C LYS A 147 -21.76 4.23 -28.28
N ARG A 148 -21.06 5.32 -28.56
CA ARG A 148 -19.60 5.37 -28.39
C ARG A 148 -19.18 5.28 -26.92
N ALA A 149 -19.92 5.91 -26.01
CA ALA A 149 -19.68 5.79 -24.57
C ALA A 149 -19.88 4.34 -24.09
N LEU A 150 -20.95 3.66 -24.53
CA LEU A 150 -21.21 2.25 -24.22
C LEU A 150 -20.10 1.33 -24.74
N GLU A 151 -19.61 1.55 -25.95
CA GLU A 151 -18.47 0.80 -26.50
C GLU A 151 -17.22 0.93 -25.61
N LEU A 152 -16.91 2.15 -25.15
CA LEU A 152 -15.77 2.39 -24.27
C LEU A 152 -15.92 1.69 -22.92
N VAL A 153 -17.12 1.77 -22.32
CA VAL A 153 -17.41 1.11 -21.03
C VAL A 153 -17.29 -0.40 -21.16
N ARG A 154 -17.87 -1.00 -22.20
CA ARG A 154 -17.78 -2.44 -22.46
C ARG A 154 -16.35 -2.88 -22.72
N ARG A 155 -15.55 -2.07 -23.42
CA ARG A 155 -14.13 -2.35 -23.63
C ARG A 155 -13.38 -2.39 -22.30
N VAL A 156 -13.59 -1.42 -21.42
CA VAL A 156 -12.97 -1.37 -20.09
C VAL A 156 -13.40 -2.57 -19.24
N LEU A 157 -14.68 -2.97 -19.28
CA LEU A 157 -15.18 -4.17 -18.59
C LEU A 157 -14.57 -5.48 -19.15
N SER A 158 -14.29 -5.53 -20.46
CA SER A 158 -13.73 -6.72 -21.12
C SER A 158 -12.21 -6.87 -20.98
N ASP A 159 -11.51 -5.80 -20.57
CA ASP A 159 -10.07 -5.80 -20.45
C ASP A 159 -9.64 -6.61 -19.22
N LYS A 160 -9.04 -7.77 -19.47
CA LYS A 160 -8.55 -8.71 -18.45
C LYS A 160 -7.43 -8.14 -17.56
N GLN A 161 -6.93 -6.95 -17.85
CA GLN A 161 -5.98 -6.26 -16.97
C GLN A 161 -6.64 -5.72 -15.69
N PHE A 162 -7.97 -5.65 -15.63
CA PHE A 162 -8.75 -5.20 -14.47
C PHE A 162 -9.51 -6.33 -13.75
N ALA A 163 -9.29 -7.59 -14.16
CA ALA A 163 -9.78 -8.81 -13.51
C ALA A 163 -8.67 -9.41 -12.64
#